data_AF-A0A0D2PU73-F1
#
_entry.id   AF-A0A0D2PU73-F1
#
_cell.length_a   1.000
_cell.length_b   1.000
_cell.length_c   1.000
_cell.angle_alpha   90.00
_cell.angle_beta   90.00
_cell.angle_gamma   90.00
#
_symmetry.space_group_name_H-M   'P 1'
#
loop_
_entity.id
_entity.type
_entity.pdbx_description
1 polymer ?
#
loop_
_entity_poly.entity_id
_entity_poly.type
_entity_poly.pdbx_seq_one_letter_code
_entity_poly.pdbx_strand_id
1 'polypeptide(L)'
;MSAEKTPIDGSSSANTLLQLHQLLTSCSKSISGGNFSQSQTSVSKLINFLDSVSDASISELEPGAKENAFKILSGIYEFLCSPSLNQENIDALSFELPKSASKFAGVSPQCLEISDNIIHRFIEKCSPRDMLPILCEALDSPNKTVQAATYVCPLISGLSDVFISLQRRHFEQIKVAVPVVVKVVKAISTESDYEDTELETLFERIVVNALSIQTVCRKLEDGENEKLRALLGLYVLQILALVSVSRNYLHFALRLASILPYSGISGLGLITGYSVDTMSHIVIGEDEEDCSSFSSHIYLGASLSVVWAQKHDEFAQAAKFDFGAIKTELQNNPTKRWQAVGMLKHVFASIDLPWEFKRYTVDFLLYITSGDISNKLGHNDCSLYMTSLFSSLQALTMIIIYASDTVLRKNAFEALKRVRFLYIIVP
;
A
#
# COMPACT_ATOMS: atom_id res chain seq x y z
N MET A 1 -41.20 -12.43 47.62
CA MET A 1 -41.09 -11.91 46.24
C MET A 1 -39.65 -12.15 45.78
N SER A 2 -39.39 -13.34 45.25
CA SER A 2 -38.12 -13.70 44.63
C SER A 2 -38.29 -13.50 43.13
N ALA A 3 -37.57 -12.53 42.57
CA ALA A 3 -37.45 -12.38 41.12
C ALA A 3 -36.31 -13.29 40.66
N GLU A 4 -36.72 -14.36 39.98
CA GLU A 4 -35.90 -15.34 39.30
C GLU A 4 -35.10 -14.65 38.18
N LYS A 5 -33.77 -14.69 38.28
CA LYS A 5 -32.87 -14.36 37.17
C LYS A 5 -32.90 -15.53 36.18
N THR A 6 -33.59 -15.36 35.07
CA THR A 6 -33.46 -16.23 33.89
C THR A 6 -32.06 -16.07 33.28
N PRO A 7 -31.31 -17.16 33.04
CA PRO A 7 -30.13 -17.13 32.19
C PRO A 7 -30.57 -17.45 30.76
N ILE A 8 -30.68 -16.44 29.91
CA ILE A 8 -30.91 -16.61 28.47
C ILE A 8 -29.75 -15.89 27.78
N ASP A 9 -28.71 -16.64 27.43
CA ASP A 9 -27.66 -16.21 26.48
C ASP A 9 -26.73 -17.37 26.06
N GLY A 10 -26.82 -18.55 26.69
CA GLY A 10 -25.96 -19.70 26.36
C GLY A 10 -26.39 -20.58 25.17
N SER A 11 -27.67 -20.57 24.75
CA SER A 11 -28.17 -21.56 23.78
C SER A 11 -27.96 -21.18 22.31
N SER A 12 -27.96 -19.88 21.98
CA SER A 12 -27.76 -19.39 20.60
C SER A 12 -26.33 -19.67 20.11
N SER A 13 -25.32 -19.25 20.87
CA SER A 13 -23.90 -19.43 20.50
C SER A 13 -23.49 -20.92 20.42
N ALA A 14 -24.02 -21.76 21.31
CA ALA A 14 -23.75 -23.20 21.28
C ALA A 14 -24.29 -23.88 20.00
N ASN A 15 -25.45 -23.44 19.50
CA ASN A 15 -26.03 -23.95 18.26
C ASN A 15 -25.21 -23.52 17.03
N THR A 16 -24.72 -22.28 17.01
CA THR A 16 -23.89 -21.76 15.92
C THR A 16 -22.54 -22.48 15.81
N LEU A 17 -21.90 -22.78 16.94
CA LEU A 17 -20.67 -23.57 16.97
C LEU A 17 -20.89 -25.02 16.51
N LEU A 18 -21.99 -25.65 16.92
CA LEU A 18 -22.39 -26.97 16.44
C LEU A 18 -22.58 -26.99 14.92
N GLN A 19 -23.24 -25.96 14.37
CA GLN A 19 -23.44 -25.82 12.94
C GLN A 19 -22.11 -25.65 12.18
N LEU A 20 -21.17 -24.86 12.72
CA LEU A 20 -19.81 -24.74 12.17
C LEU A 20 -19.11 -26.10 12.08
N HIS A 21 -19.08 -26.86 13.18
CA HIS A 21 -18.44 -28.17 13.21
C HIS A 21 -19.07 -29.15 12.21
N GLN A 22 -20.39 -29.13 12.06
CA GLN A 22 -21.09 -29.95 11.06
C GLN A 22 -20.69 -29.57 9.63
N LEU A 23 -20.60 -28.28 9.32
CA LEU A 23 -20.20 -27.78 8.01
C LEU A 23 -18.74 -28.13 7.70
N LEU A 24 -17.82 -27.93 8.64
CA LEU A 24 -16.40 -28.30 8.49
C LEU A 24 -16.23 -29.81 8.29
N THR A 25 -16.97 -30.63 9.06
CA THR A 25 -16.98 -32.09 8.89
C THR A 25 -17.53 -32.50 7.53
N SER A 26 -18.58 -31.82 7.04
CA SER A 26 -19.15 -32.07 5.71
C SER A 26 -18.15 -31.71 4.60
N CYS A 27 -17.44 -30.59 4.74
CA CYS A 27 -16.38 -30.21 3.81
C CYS A 27 -15.29 -31.30 3.79
N SER A 28 -14.79 -31.68 4.95
CA SER A 28 -13.74 -32.70 5.07
C SER A 28 -14.10 -34.03 4.41
N LYS A 29 -15.33 -34.50 4.64
CA LYS A 29 -15.84 -35.75 4.04
C LYS A 29 -16.04 -35.66 2.53
N SER A 30 -16.58 -34.55 2.03
CA SER A 30 -16.87 -34.38 0.60
C SER A 30 -15.60 -34.21 -0.23
N ILE A 31 -14.61 -33.48 0.29
CA ILE A 31 -13.30 -33.31 -0.34
C ILE A 31 -12.56 -34.66 -0.38
N SER A 32 -12.46 -35.35 0.76
CA SER A 32 -11.81 -36.67 0.83
C SER A 32 -12.53 -37.75 0.01
N GLY A 33 -13.83 -37.56 -0.28
CA GLY A 33 -14.61 -38.42 -1.16
C GLY A 33 -14.34 -38.21 -2.65
N GLY A 34 -13.52 -37.23 -3.04
CA GLY A 34 -13.12 -36.96 -4.42
C GLY A 34 -14.21 -36.40 -5.34
N ASN A 35 -15.40 -36.10 -4.82
CA ASN A 35 -16.49 -35.53 -5.62
C ASN A 35 -16.41 -34.00 -5.64
N PHE A 36 -15.78 -33.45 -6.68
CA PHE A 36 -15.56 -32.02 -6.86
C PHE A 36 -16.85 -31.17 -6.74
N SER A 37 -17.97 -31.64 -7.30
CA SER A 37 -19.24 -30.90 -7.22
C SER A 37 -19.80 -30.83 -5.79
N GLN A 38 -19.64 -31.91 -5.02
CA GLN A 38 -20.11 -31.98 -3.63
C GLN A 38 -19.18 -31.21 -2.69
N SER A 39 -17.87 -31.24 -2.94
CA SER A 39 -16.90 -30.45 -2.19
C SER A 39 -17.16 -28.95 -2.38
N GLN A 40 -17.31 -28.51 -3.63
CA GLN A 40 -17.62 -27.11 -3.94
C GLN A 40 -18.91 -26.65 -3.26
N THR A 41 -19.97 -27.47 -3.33
CA THR A 41 -21.25 -27.18 -2.66
C THR A 41 -21.10 -27.08 -1.13
N SER A 42 -20.28 -27.95 -0.53
CA SER A 42 -20.06 -27.95 0.92
C SER A 42 -19.25 -26.73 1.37
N VAL A 43 -18.20 -26.38 0.60
CA VAL A 43 -17.41 -25.17 0.84
C VAL A 43 -18.29 -23.93 0.70
N SER A 44 -19.08 -23.80 -0.36
CA SER A 44 -19.98 -22.64 -0.51
C SER A 44 -20.98 -22.51 0.64
N LYS A 45 -21.49 -23.62 1.19
CA LYS A 45 -22.36 -23.58 2.39
C LYS A 45 -21.63 -23.08 3.63
N LEU A 46 -20.38 -23.49 3.83
CA LEU A 46 -19.53 -22.98 4.89
C LEU A 46 -19.31 -21.47 4.73
N ILE A 47 -18.92 -21.03 3.54
CA ILE A 47 -18.64 -19.62 3.24
C ILE A 47 -19.89 -18.76 3.45
N ASN A 48 -21.05 -19.17 2.94
CA ASN A 48 -22.31 -18.44 3.14
C ASN A 48 -22.70 -18.33 4.63
N PHE A 49 -22.42 -19.38 5.41
CA PHE A 49 -22.64 -19.35 6.85
C PHE A 49 -21.70 -18.35 7.53
N LEU A 50 -20.41 -18.37 7.20
CA LEU A 50 -19.42 -17.45 7.77
C LEU A 50 -19.72 -15.99 7.41
N ASP A 51 -20.09 -15.74 6.16
CA ASP A 51 -20.47 -14.41 5.69
C ASP A 51 -21.68 -13.87 6.45
N SER A 52 -22.71 -14.70 6.62
CA SER A 52 -23.91 -14.33 7.40
C SER A 52 -23.58 -14.01 8.86
N VAL A 53 -22.66 -14.75 9.49
CA VAL A 53 -22.25 -14.48 10.87
C VAL A 53 -21.43 -13.20 10.96
N SER A 54 -20.51 -13.00 10.02
CA SER A 54 -19.67 -11.80 9.96
C SER A 54 -20.53 -10.54 9.83
N ASP A 55 -21.47 -10.53 8.89
CA ASP A 55 -22.36 -9.39 8.63
C ASP A 55 -23.23 -9.07 9.86
N ALA A 56 -23.76 -10.10 10.53
CA ALA A 56 -24.54 -9.94 11.76
C ALA A 56 -23.69 -9.39 12.92
N SER A 57 -22.42 -9.79 12.98
CA SER A 57 -21.48 -9.39 14.05
C SER A 57 -21.00 -7.95 13.90
N ILE A 58 -20.71 -7.53 12.67
CA ILE A 58 -20.33 -6.14 12.35
C ILE A 58 -21.51 -5.20 12.61
N SER A 59 -22.72 -5.63 12.27
CA SER A 59 -23.94 -4.82 12.47
C SER A 59 -24.42 -4.77 13.93
N GLU A 60 -23.75 -5.47 14.85
CA GLU A 60 -24.11 -5.62 16.27
C GLU A 60 -25.60 -5.96 16.50
N LEU A 61 -26.21 -6.71 15.59
CA LEU A 61 -27.66 -6.98 15.61
C LEU A 61 -28.06 -7.90 16.78
N GLU A 62 -27.11 -8.65 17.34
CA GLU A 62 -27.35 -9.61 18.42
C GLU A 62 -26.44 -9.38 19.63
N PRO A 63 -26.98 -9.45 20.87
CA PRO A 63 -26.15 -9.45 22.07
C PRO A 63 -25.22 -10.67 22.07
N GLY A 64 -23.93 -10.45 22.32
CA GLY A 64 -22.91 -11.51 22.29
C GLY A 64 -22.38 -11.87 20.90
N ALA A 65 -22.73 -11.13 19.84
CA ALA A 65 -22.26 -11.44 18.49
C ALA A 65 -20.72 -11.44 18.36
N LYS A 66 -20.02 -10.51 19.04
CA LYS A 66 -18.54 -10.47 19.06
C LYS A 66 -17.91 -11.72 19.67
N GLU A 67 -18.45 -12.17 20.80
CA GLU A 67 -18.03 -13.40 21.49
C GLU A 67 -18.28 -14.63 20.60
N ASN A 68 -19.42 -14.66 19.91
CA ASN A 68 -19.78 -15.72 19.00
C ASN A 68 -18.86 -15.78 17.76
N ALA A 69 -18.57 -14.63 17.15
CA ALA A 69 -17.60 -14.48 16.06
C ALA A 69 -16.22 -15.01 16.46
N PHE A 70 -15.72 -14.61 17.63
CA PHE A 70 -14.45 -15.10 18.15
C PHE A 70 -14.41 -16.62 18.34
N LYS A 71 -15.48 -17.22 18.89
CA LYS A 71 -15.61 -18.68 19.05
C LYS A 71 -15.64 -19.40 17.70
N ILE A 72 -16.30 -18.84 16.70
CA ILE A 72 -16.37 -19.42 15.35
C ILE A 72 -15.00 -19.43 14.70
N LEU A 73 -14.27 -18.32 14.73
CA LEU A 73 -12.90 -18.28 14.21
C LEU A 73 -11.98 -19.23 14.99
N SER A 74 -12.13 -19.31 16.31
CA SER A 74 -11.39 -20.25 17.14
C SER A 74 -11.65 -21.70 16.73
N GLY A 75 -12.92 -22.05 16.50
CA GLY A 75 -13.29 -23.38 16.00
C GLY A 75 -12.72 -23.68 14.61
N ILE A 76 -12.64 -22.70 13.71
CA ILE A 76 -11.96 -22.85 12.42
C ILE A 76 -10.47 -23.09 12.61
N TYR A 77 -9.81 -22.27 13.43
CA TYR A 77 -8.38 -22.38 13.67
C TYR A 77 -8.01 -23.73 14.31
N GLU A 78 -8.77 -24.17 15.32
CA GLU A 78 -8.63 -25.50 15.94
C GLU A 78 -8.80 -26.63 14.93
N PHE A 79 -9.78 -26.51 14.03
CA PHE A 79 -9.99 -27.48 12.96
C PHE A 79 -8.78 -27.54 12.00
N LEU A 80 -8.23 -26.41 11.59
CA LEU A 80 -7.02 -26.35 10.74
C LEU A 80 -5.74 -26.82 11.45
N CYS A 81 -5.72 -26.75 12.78
CA CYS A 81 -4.64 -27.27 13.61
C CYS A 81 -4.75 -28.77 13.87
N SER A 82 -5.92 -29.37 13.61
CA SER A 82 -6.17 -30.78 13.89
C SER A 82 -5.20 -31.69 13.13
N PRO A 83 -4.49 -32.62 13.81
CA PRO A 83 -3.55 -33.54 13.16
C PRO A 83 -4.24 -34.55 12.24
N SER A 84 -5.56 -34.70 12.36
CA SER A 84 -6.37 -35.57 11.51
C SER A 84 -6.78 -34.94 10.17
N LEU A 85 -6.56 -33.63 10.00
CA LEU A 85 -6.90 -32.95 8.77
C LEU A 85 -5.85 -33.26 7.69
N ASN A 86 -6.29 -33.88 6.59
CA ASN A 86 -5.41 -34.18 5.46
C ASN A 86 -5.07 -32.92 4.64
N GLN A 87 -4.00 -33.01 3.84
CA GLN A 87 -3.53 -31.91 3.00
C GLN A 87 -4.57 -31.50 1.93
N GLU A 88 -5.30 -32.46 1.36
CA GLU A 88 -6.35 -32.18 0.37
C GLU A 88 -7.44 -31.25 0.91
N ASN A 89 -7.83 -31.42 2.18
CA ASN A 89 -8.78 -30.51 2.83
C ASN A 89 -8.19 -29.11 3.00
N ILE A 90 -6.91 -29.03 3.39
CA ILE A 90 -6.24 -27.74 3.56
C ILE A 90 -6.17 -27.01 2.22
N ASP A 91 -5.70 -27.69 1.16
CA ASP A 91 -5.56 -27.11 -0.17
C ASP A 91 -6.92 -26.65 -0.72
N ALA A 92 -7.97 -27.47 -0.59
CA ALA A 92 -9.31 -27.11 -1.04
C ALA A 92 -9.92 -25.93 -0.26
N LEU A 93 -9.68 -25.85 1.05
CA LEU A 93 -10.17 -24.74 1.88
C LEU A 93 -9.38 -23.45 1.67
N SER A 94 -8.11 -23.54 1.25
CA SER A 94 -7.22 -22.39 1.07
C SER A 94 -7.75 -21.37 0.05
N PHE A 95 -8.55 -21.79 -0.93
CA PHE A 95 -9.08 -20.89 -1.96
C PHE A 95 -10.09 -19.87 -1.44
N GLU A 96 -10.89 -20.22 -0.43
CA GLU A 96 -12.02 -19.39 0.00
C GLU A 96 -11.93 -18.98 1.49
N LEU A 97 -11.36 -19.84 2.33
CA LEU A 97 -11.39 -19.63 3.77
C LEU A 97 -10.55 -18.43 4.25
N PRO A 98 -9.34 -18.13 3.70
CA PRO A 98 -8.60 -16.91 4.04
C PRO A 98 -9.44 -15.65 3.83
N LYS A 99 -10.18 -15.60 2.71
CA LYS A 99 -11.06 -14.48 2.37
C LYS A 99 -12.18 -14.33 3.38
N SER A 100 -12.89 -15.42 3.70
CA SER A 100 -14.00 -15.35 4.65
C SER A 100 -13.56 -15.11 6.09
N ALA A 101 -12.45 -15.70 6.53
CA ALA A 101 -11.89 -15.45 7.86
C ALA A 101 -11.56 -13.96 8.04
N SER A 102 -10.96 -13.34 7.03
CA SER A 102 -10.58 -11.92 7.07
C SER A 102 -11.76 -10.96 7.28
N LYS A 103 -12.99 -11.34 6.91
CA LYS A 103 -14.19 -10.50 7.12
C LYS A 103 -14.49 -10.23 8.60
N PHE A 104 -14.05 -11.12 9.47
CA PHE A 104 -14.25 -10.96 10.90
C PHE A 104 -13.24 -10.01 11.57
N ALA A 105 -12.20 -9.57 10.85
CA ALA A 105 -11.13 -8.73 11.39
C ALA A 105 -11.65 -7.41 12.00
N GLY A 106 -12.74 -6.86 11.46
CA GLY A 106 -13.36 -5.64 11.94
C GLY A 106 -14.27 -5.81 13.17
N VAL A 107 -14.57 -7.05 13.59
CA VAL A 107 -15.49 -7.33 14.70
C VAL A 107 -14.85 -7.03 16.07
N SER A 108 -13.59 -7.42 16.27
CA SER A 108 -12.80 -7.13 17.48
C SER A 108 -11.30 -7.35 17.24
N PRO A 109 -10.41 -6.78 18.07
CA PRO A 109 -8.97 -7.03 17.99
C PRO A 109 -8.59 -8.51 18.10
N GLN A 110 -9.34 -9.28 18.89
CA GLN A 110 -9.14 -10.73 19.04
C GLN A 110 -9.54 -11.48 17.76
N CYS A 111 -10.58 -11.02 17.06
CA CYS A 111 -10.98 -11.56 15.77
C CYS A 111 -9.94 -11.26 14.69
N LEU A 112 -9.32 -10.08 14.71
CA LEU A 112 -8.19 -9.74 13.83
C LEU A 112 -7.01 -10.70 14.06
N GLU A 113 -6.59 -10.88 15.32
CA GLU A 113 -5.46 -11.75 15.68
C GLU A 113 -5.68 -13.21 15.23
N ILE A 114 -6.88 -13.75 15.46
CA ILE A 114 -7.14 -15.13 15.05
C ILE A 114 -7.32 -15.27 13.54
N SER A 115 -7.78 -14.23 12.85
CA SER A 115 -7.81 -14.19 11.38
C SER A 115 -6.39 -14.23 10.82
N ASP A 116 -5.45 -13.51 11.42
CA ASP A 116 -4.03 -13.59 11.08
C ASP A 116 -3.49 -15.02 11.28
N ASN A 117 -3.81 -15.66 12.42
CA ASN A 117 -3.38 -17.03 12.71
C ASN A 117 -3.95 -18.05 11.71
N ILE A 118 -5.20 -17.90 11.27
CA ILE A 118 -5.81 -18.76 10.25
C ILE A 118 -5.05 -18.64 8.91
N ILE A 119 -4.76 -17.41 8.47
CA ILE A 119 -4.02 -17.19 7.22
C ILE A 119 -2.60 -17.72 7.33
N HIS A 120 -1.91 -17.44 8.44
CA HIS A 120 -0.58 -17.96 8.71
C HIS A 120 -0.56 -19.49 8.64
N ARG A 121 -1.59 -20.15 9.19
CA ARG A 121 -1.72 -21.61 9.12
C ARG A 121 -1.83 -22.14 7.69
N PHE A 122 -2.54 -21.44 6.81
CA PHE A 122 -2.56 -21.81 5.39
C PHE A 122 -1.19 -21.61 4.74
N ILE A 123 -0.48 -20.53 5.07
CA ILE A 123 0.86 -20.28 4.52
C ILE A 123 1.88 -21.34 4.96
N GLU A 124 1.79 -21.83 6.20
CA GLU A 124 2.63 -22.93 6.70
C GLU A 124 2.37 -24.27 5.99
N LYS A 125 1.13 -24.50 5.53
CA LYS A 125 0.67 -25.81 5.06
C LYS A 125 0.53 -25.90 3.55
N CYS A 126 0.25 -24.81 2.88
CA CYS A 126 0.15 -24.72 1.43
C CYS A 126 1.47 -24.25 0.82
N SER A 127 1.61 -24.44 -0.48
CA SER A 127 2.72 -23.89 -1.25
C SER A 127 2.64 -22.35 -1.26
N PRO A 128 3.71 -21.61 -0.89
CA PRO A 128 3.73 -20.15 -0.96
C PRO A 128 3.43 -19.60 -2.36
N ARG A 129 3.80 -20.35 -3.40
CA ARG A 129 3.49 -20.03 -4.80
C ARG A 129 2.00 -20.04 -5.09
N ASP A 130 1.25 -20.95 -4.45
CA ASP A 130 -0.18 -21.10 -4.66
C ASP A 130 -0.96 -20.14 -3.75
N MET A 131 -0.44 -19.86 -2.55
CA MET A 131 -1.02 -18.87 -1.64
C MET A 131 -0.94 -17.44 -2.17
N LEU A 132 0.11 -17.07 -2.91
CA LEU A 132 0.25 -15.72 -3.47
C LEU A 132 -0.95 -15.30 -4.34
N PRO A 133 -1.33 -16.03 -5.40
CA PRO A 133 -2.48 -15.66 -6.22
C PRO A 133 -3.79 -15.75 -5.45
N ILE A 134 -3.94 -16.70 -4.52
CA ILE A 134 -5.14 -16.82 -3.66
C ILE A 134 -5.35 -15.55 -2.83
N LEU A 135 -4.29 -15.07 -2.15
CA LEU A 135 -4.38 -13.86 -1.34
C LEU A 135 -4.57 -12.61 -2.20
N CYS A 136 -3.93 -12.54 -3.37
CA CYS A 136 -4.14 -11.46 -4.33
C CYS A 136 -5.59 -11.42 -4.85
N GLU A 137 -6.19 -12.57 -5.17
CA GLU A 137 -7.58 -12.66 -5.59
C GLU A 137 -8.54 -12.26 -4.46
N ALA A 138 -8.27 -12.70 -3.22
CA ALA A 138 -9.03 -12.30 -2.06
C ALA A 138 -8.98 -10.77 -1.85
N LEU A 139 -7.83 -10.14 -2.08
CA LEU A 139 -7.64 -8.68 -2.00
C LEU A 139 -8.35 -7.92 -3.12
N ASP A 140 -8.31 -8.42 -4.36
CA ASP A 140 -8.93 -7.74 -5.51
C ASP A 140 -10.45 -7.95 -5.58
N SER A 141 -11.01 -8.80 -4.71
CA SER A 141 -12.45 -9.00 -4.58
C SER A 141 -13.15 -7.71 -4.19
N PRO A 142 -14.20 -7.28 -4.92
CA PRO A 142 -14.99 -6.11 -4.57
C PRO A 142 -15.82 -6.37 -3.30
N ASN A 143 -15.25 -6.09 -2.14
CA ASN A 143 -15.98 -6.16 -0.88
C ASN A 143 -16.59 -4.79 -0.56
N LYS A 144 -17.93 -4.73 -0.60
CA LYS A 144 -18.72 -3.55 -0.20
C LYS A 144 -18.91 -3.48 1.32
N THR A 145 -17.88 -3.81 2.10
CA THR A 145 -17.97 -3.87 3.56
C THR A 145 -17.66 -2.50 4.18
N VAL A 146 -18.39 -2.13 5.24
CA VAL A 146 -18.24 -0.86 5.98
C VAL A 146 -16.84 -0.68 6.58
N GLN A 147 -16.07 -1.76 6.74
CA GLN A 147 -14.71 -1.75 7.32
C GLN A 147 -13.70 -2.40 6.36
N ALA A 148 -13.62 -1.92 5.12
CA ALA A 148 -12.72 -2.51 4.12
C ALA A 148 -11.24 -2.48 4.57
N ALA A 149 -10.82 -1.46 5.33
CA ALA A 149 -9.47 -1.35 5.88
C ALA A 149 -9.08 -2.52 6.81
N THR A 150 -9.94 -2.86 7.77
CA THR A 150 -9.67 -3.96 8.71
C THR A 150 -9.81 -5.33 8.04
N TYR A 151 -10.74 -5.46 7.09
CA TYR A 151 -10.90 -6.67 6.28
C TYR A 151 -9.62 -7.06 5.53
N VAL A 152 -8.95 -6.10 4.88
CA VAL A 152 -7.77 -6.43 4.04
C VAL A 152 -6.50 -6.67 4.87
N CYS A 153 -6.49 -6.24 6.14
CA CYS A 153 -5.32 -6.31 7.00
C CYS A 153 -4.74 -7.73 7.13
N PRO A 154 -5.53 -8.78 7.46
CA PRO A 154 -4.99 -10.13 7.52
C PRO A 154 -4.41 -10.64 6.21
N LEU A 155 -5.05 -10.32 5.08
CA LEU A 155 -4.58 -10.72 3.75
C LEU A 155 -3.24 -10.06 3.40
N ILE A 156 -3.08 -8.77 3.72
CA ILE A 156 -1.84 -8.01 3.52
C ILE A 156 -0.71 -8.57 4.37
N SER A 157 -0.97 -8.91 5.63
CA SER A 157 0.02 -9.59 6.49
C SER A 157 0.38 -10.97 5.96
N GLY A 158 -0.60 -11.73 5.48
CA GLY A 158 -0.35 -13.00 4.81
C GLY A 158 0.60 -12.86 3.63
N LEU A 159 0.45 -11.81 2.81
CA LEU A 159 1.39 -11.56 1.71
C LEU A 159 2.83 -11.29 2.19
N SER A 160 3.00 -10.61 3.32
CA SER A 160 4.33 -10.41 3.93
C SER A 160 5.03 -11.74 4.23
N ASP A 161 4.29 -12.69 4.81
CA ASP A 161 4.78 -14.03 5.13
C ASP A 161 5.04 -14.86 3.88
N VAL A 162 4.14 -14.77 2.89
CA VAL A 162 4.29 -15.44 1.59
C VAL A 162 5.56 -14.97 0.89
N PHE A 163 5.80 -13.65 0.80
CA PHE A 163 7.00 -13.10 0.16
C PHE A 163 8.29 -13.69 0.75
N ILE A 164 8.38 -13.76 2.08
CA ILE A 164 9.55 -14.31 2.79
C ILE A 164 9.71 -15.81 2.51
N SER A 165 8.59 -16.52 2.33
CA SER A 165 8.53 -17.98 2.14
C SER A 165 8.73 -18.43 0.69
N LEU A 166 8.72 -17.51 -0.27
CA LEU A 166 9.02 -17.81 -1.67
C LEU A 166 10.42 -18.43 -1.82
N GLN A 167 10.53 -19.48 -2.63
CA GLN A 167 11.79 -20.19 -2.85
C GLN A 167 12.47 -19.87 -4.18
N ARG A 168 11.70 -19.46 -5.21
CA ARG A 168 12.18 -19.22 -6.59
C ARG A 168 11.34 -18.14 -7.25
N ARG A 169 11.85 -17.52 -8.32
CA ARG A 169 11.11 -16.53 -9.13
C ARG A 169 10.54 -15.40 -8.27
N HIS A 170 11.34 -14.93 -7.31
CA HIS A 170 10.90 -13.95 -6.32
C HIS A 170 10.44 -12.66 -6.99
N PHE A 171 11.18 -12.21 -8.00
CA PHE A 171 10.85 -11.02 -8.76
C PHE A 171 9.50 -11.17 -9.48
N GLU A 172 9.31 -12.23 -10.28
CA GLU A 172 8.08 -12.43 -11.05
C GLU A 172 6.85 -12.53 -10.14
N GLN A 173 6.98 -13.22 -9.02
CA GLN A 173 5.88 -13.41 -8.08
C GLN A 173 5.53 -12.12 -7.33
N ILE A 174 6.53 -11.40 -6.81
CA ILE A 174 6.30 -10.14 -6.07
C ILE A 174 5.83 -9.04 -7.04
N LYS A 175 6.33 -9.00 -8.28
CA LYS A 175 5.91 -8.06 -9.33
C LYS A 175 4.40 -8.14 -9.59
N VAL A 176 3.81 -9.33 -9.56
CA VAL A 176 2.36 -9.52 -9.75
C VAL A 176 1.56 -9.03 -8.55
N ALA A 177 2.05 -9.23 -7.33
CA ALA A 177 1.33 -8.87 -6.10
C ALA A 177 1.34 -7.35 -5.82
N VAL A 178 2.43 -6.65 -6.14
CA VAL A 178 2.62 -5.23 -5.82
C VAL A 178 1.48 -4.33 -6.33
N PRO A 179 1.07 -4.40 -7.62
CA PRO A 179 -0.03 -3.58 -8.13
C PRO A 179 -1.36 -3.84 -7.41
N VAL A 180 -1.66 -5.09 -7.06
CA VAL A 180 -2.89 -5.47 -6.33
C VAL A 180 -2.91 -4.80 -4.96
N VAL A 181 -1.81 -4.92 -4.21
CA VAL A 181 -1.67 -4.28 -2.89
C VAL A 181 -1.84 -2.77 -3.00
N VAL A 182 -1.11 -2.11 -3.91
CA VAL A 182 -1.17 -0.66 -4.07
C VAL A 182 -2.57 -0.19 -4.48
N LYS A 183 -3.25 -0.91 -5.39
CA LYS A 183 -4.61 -0.60 -5.82
C LYS A 183 -5.60 -0.61 -4.65
N VAL A 184 -5.55 -1.64 -3.81
CA VAL A 184 -6.42 -1.80 -2.65
C VAL A 184 -6.15 -0.72 -1.60
N VAL A 185 -4.88 -0.51 -1.24
CA VAL A 185 -4.50 0.52 -0.25
C VAL A 185 -4.92 1.90 -0.74
N LYS A 186 -4.74 2.19 -2.03
CA LYS A 186 -5.16 3.46 -2.62
C LYS A 186 -6.68 3.64 -2.49
N ALA A 187 -7.47 2.65 -2.90
CA ALA A 187 -8.93 2.74 -2.81
C ALA A 187 -9.39 3.08 -1.39
N ILE A 188 -8.86 2.36 -0.40
CA ILE A 188 -9.17 2.56 1.02
C ILE A 188 -8.67 3.92 1.53
N SER A 189 -7.44 4.31 1.22
CA SER A 189 -6.84 5.56 1.74
C SER A 189 -7.47 6.83 1.16
N THR A 190 -8.13 6.73 -0.01
CA THR A 190 -8.81 7.87 -0.64
C THR A 190 -10.28 8.03 -0.21
N GLU A 191 -10.85 7.01 0.43
CA GLU A 191 -12.21 7.08 0.96
C GLU A 191 -12.22 7.84 2.30
N SER A 192 -13.14 8.80 2.44
CA SER A 192 -13.19 9.75 3.55
C SER A 192 -13.74 9.19 4.86
N ASP A 193 -14.22 7.95 4.84
CA ASP A 193 -15.12 7.43 5.86
C ASP A 193 -14.42 6.53 6.90
N TYR A 194 -13.12 6.28 6.76
CA TYR A 194 -12.35 5.42 7.66
C TYR A 194 -11.78 6.17 8.87
N GLU A 195 -11.77 5.49 10.02
CA GLU A 195 -11.12 6.00 11.23
C GLU A 195 -9.59 5.98 11.08
N ASP A 196 -8.91 6.98 11.67
CA ASP A 196 -7.44 7.11 11.64
C ASP A 196 -6.72 5.84 12.17
N THR A 197 -7.35 5.12 13.10
CA THR A 197 -6.86 3.87 13.72
C THR A 197 -6.88 2.68 12.76
N GLU A 198 -7.89 2.59 11.89
CA GLU A 198 -8.00 1.54 10.88
C GLU A 198 -6.93 1.72 9.80
N LEU A 199 -6.74 2.96 9.35
CA LEU A 199 -5.68 3.32 8.39
C LEU A 199 -4.28 3.13 8.98
N GLU A 200 -4.08 3.41 10.28
CA GLU A 200 -2.81 3.15 10.96
C GLU A 200 -2.45 1.66 10.94
N THR A 201 -3.41 0.79 11.26
CA THR A 201 -3.23 -0.67 11.22
C THR A 201 -2.90 -1.15 9.79
N LEU A 202 -3.57 -0.59 8.78
CA LEU A 202 -3.29 -0.87 7.37
C LEU A 202 -1.87 -0.47 6.99
N PHE A 203 -1.46 0.77 7.29
CA PHE A 203 -0.13 1.28 6.93
C PHE A 203 1.00 0.53 7.65
N GLU A 204 0.81 0.10 8.89
CA GLU A 204 1.77 -0.76 9.59
C GLU A 204 2.06 -2.02 8.78
N ARG A 205 1.02 -2.74 8.34
CA ARG A 205 1.15 -3.98 7.56
C ARG A 205 1.75 -3.75 6.17
N ILE A 206 1.44 -2.61 5.55
CA ILE A 206 2.01 -2.21 4.26
C ILE A 206 3.50 -1.87 4.36
N VAL A 207 3.94 -1.28 5.46
CA VAL A 207 5.37 -1.09 5.75
C VAL A 207 6.05 -2.43 6.01
N VAL A 208 5.40 -3.36 6.72
CA VAL A 208 5.92 -4.72 6.89
C VAL A 208 6.10 -5.42 5.54
N ASN A 209 5.19 -5.27 4.58
CA ASN A 209 5.38 -5.76 3.21
C ASN A 209 6.68 -5.21 2.56
N ALA A 210 6.97 -3.90 2.72
CA ALA A 210 8.23 -3.33 2.21
C ALA A 210 9.46 -3.99 2.84
N LEU A 211 9.41 -4.23 4.15
CA LEU A 211 10.48 -4.88 4.91
C LEU A 211 10.64 -6.36 4.54
N SER A 212 9.54 -7.06 4.25
CA SER A 212 9.54 -8.44 3.75
C SER A 212 10.20 -8.53 2.39
N ILE A 213 9.84 -7.65 1.44
CA ILE A 213 10.49 -7.57 0.12
C ILE A 213 11.98 -7.26 0.29
N GLN A 214 12.34 -6.30 1.14
CA GLN A 214 13.75 -6.00 1.45
C GLN A 214 14.50 -7.23 2.02
N THR A 215 13.84 -8.00 2.88
CA THR A 215 14.40 -9.23 3.45
C THR A 215 14.63 -10.29 2.38
N VAL A 216 13.75 -10.41 1.40
CA VAL A 216 13.95 -11.26 0.22
C VAL A 216 15.12 -10.76 -0.62
N CYS A 217 15.20 -9.46 -0.92
CA CYS A 217 16.33 -8.88 -1.66
C CYS A 217 17.68 -9.24 -1.03
N ARG A 218 17.79 -9.20 0.31
CA ARG A 218 19.04 -9.52 1.02
C ARG A 218 19.50 -10.99 0.84
N LYS A 219 18.60 -11.88 0.44
CA LYS A 219 18.89 -13.31 0.23
C LYS A 219 19.28 -13.65 -1.22
N LEU A 220 19.10 -12.74 -2.17
CA LEU A 220 19.28 -13.00 -3.60
C LEU A 220 20.67 -12.58 -4.13
N GLU A 221 21.15 -13.31 -5.14
CA GLU A 221 22.33 -12.97 -5.94
C GLU A 221 22.08 -11.73 -6.83
N ASP A 222 23.14 -11.02 -7.22
CA ASP A 222 23.10 -9.62 -7.68
C ASP A 222 22.08 -9.31 -8.80
N GLY A 223 21.94 -10.17 -9.81
CA GLY A 223 21.07 -9.90 -10.97
C GLY A 223 19.56 -9.92 -10.67
N GLU A 224 19.07 -10.97 -10.00
CA GLU A 224 17.66 -11.02 -9.53
C GLU A 224 17.41 -10.00 -8.42
N ASN A 225 18.44 -9.70 -7.64
CA ASN A 225 18.41 -8.71 -6.58
C ASN A 225 18.22 -7.28 -7.12
N GLU A 226 18.85 -6.92 -8.24
CA GLU A 226 18.68 -5.59 -8.87
C GLU A 226 17.22 -5.32 -9.24
N LYS A 227 16.57 -6.26 -9.94
CA LYS A 227 15.15 -6.12 -10.32
C LYS A 227 14.24 -5.98 -9.11
N LEU A 228 14.47 -6.79 -8.07
CA LEU A 228 13.65 -6.74 -6.86
C LEU A 228 13.91 -5.47 -6.03
N ARG A 229 15.14 -4.96 -5.98
CA ARG A 229 15.47 -3.66 -5.35
C ARG A 229 14.80 -2.49 -6.07
N ALA A 230 14.77 -2.52 -7.40
CA ALA A 230 14.06 -1.53 -8.20
C ALA A 230 12.55 -1.59 -7.92
N LEU A 231 11.94 -2.78 -7.94
CA LEU A 231 10.53 -2.97 -7.59
C LEU A 231 10.21 -2.49 -6.17
N LEU A 232 11.07 -2.81 -5.19
CA LEU A 232 10.95 -2.31 -3.82
C LEU A 232 10.98 -0.78 -3.77
N GLY A 233 11.88 -0.15 -4.54
CA GLY A 233 11.96 1.30 -4.64
C GLY A 233 10.65 1.90 -5.15
N LEU A 234 10.11 1.36 -6.24
CA LEU A 234 8.82 1.80 -6.80
C LEU A 234 7.65 1.58 -5.84
N TYR A 235 7.63 0.46 -5.12
CA TYR A 235 6.63 0.18 -4.09
C TYR A 235 6.69 1.21 -2.96
N VAL A 236 7.88 1.44 -2.40
CA VAL A 236 8.10 2.43 -1.32
C VAL A 236 7.64 3.82 -1.74
N LEU A 237 7.95 4.25 -2.96
CA LEU A 237 7.51 5.56 -3.47
C LEU A 237 5.98 5.66 -3.57
N GLN A 238 5.30 4.60 -4.05
CA GLN A 238 3.84 4.59 -4.13
C GLN A 238 3.20 4.66 -2.75
N ILE A 239 3.68 3.86 -1.79
CA ILE A 239 3.17 3.89 -0.42
C ILE A 239 3.45 5.24 0.23
N LEU A 240 4.63 5.83 0.03
CA LEU A 240 4.95 7.14 0.58
C LEU A 240 4.00 8.22 0.06
N ALA A 241 3.59 8.15 -1.21
CA ALA A 241 2.58 9.06 -1.76
C ALA A 241 1.24 8.94 -1.03
N LEU A 242 0.79 7.71 -0.73
CA LEU A 242 -0.46 7.45 -0.01
C LEU A 242 -0.39 7.91 1.45
N VAL A 243 0.71 7.59 2.14
CA VAL A 243 0.98 8.03 3.52
C VAL A 243 0.97 9.55 3.66
N SER A 244 1.38 10.27 2.61
CA SER A 244 1.48 11.75 2.62
C SER A 244 0.13 12.45 2.55
N VAL A 245 -0.95 11.75 2.17
CA VAL A 245 -2.30 12.30 2.17
C VAL A 245 -2.80 12.51 3.62
N SER A 246 -2.38 11.63 4.53
CA SER A 246 -2.76 11.66 5.94
C SER A 246 -1.84 12.57 6.77
N ARG A 247 -2.40 13.21 7.81
CA ARG A 247 -1.70 14.30 8.54
C ARG A 247 -0.74 13.85 9.64
N ASN A 248 -0.80 12.59 10.09
CA ASN A 248 -0.11 12.12 11.31
C ASN A 248 0.82 10.90 11.11
N TYR A 249 1.22 10.61 9.87
CA TYR A 249 1.93 9.38 9.54
C TYR A 249 3.43 9.54 9.27
N LEU A 250 4.07 10.51 9.94
CA LEU A 250 5.52 10.71 9.87
C LEU A 250 6.30 9.44 10.21
N HIS A 251 5.87 8.67 11.22
CA HIS A 251 6.58 7.45 11.64
C HIS A 251 6.61 6.38 10.54
N PHE A 252 5.52 6.21 9.77
CA PHE A 252 5.51 5.35 8.58
C PHE A 252 6.42 5.90 7.48
N ALA A 253 6.37 7.22 7.24
CA ALA A 253 7.24 7.88 6.27
C ALA A 253 8.74 7.67 6.61
N LEU A 254 9.12 7.75 7.89
CA LEU A 254 10.50 7.49 8.35
C LEU A 254 10.95 6.05 8.11
N ARG A 255 10.08 5.07 8.37
CA ARG A 255 10.38 3.66 8.10
C ARG A 255 10.56 3.40 6.60
N LEU A 256 9.69 3.97 5.77
CA LEU A 256 9.81 3.92 4.30
C LEU A 256 11.10 4.62 3.81
N ALA A 257 11.43 5.79 4.37
CA ALA A 257 12.64 6.52 4.06
C ALA A 257 13.90 5.69 4.27
N SER A 258 13.95 4.91 5.37
CA SER A 258 15.09 4.04 5.69
C SER A 258 15.38 2.95 4.64
N ILE A 259 14.39 2.66 3.78
CA ILE A 259 14.49 1.66 2.71
C ILE A 259 15.06 2.28 1.41
N LEU A 260 14.84 3.58 1.17
CA LEU A 260 15.25 4.25 -0.07
C LEU A 260 16.74 4.07 -0.42
N PRO A 261 17.70 4.21 0.52
CA PRO A 261 19.12 3.99 0.20
C PRO A 261 19.41 2.57 -0.28
N TYR A 262 18.68 1.58 0.24
CA TYR A 262 18.86 0.18 -0.14
C TYR A 262 18.44 -0.09 -1.60
N SER A 263 17.46 0.65 -2.09
CA SER A 263 17.04 0.62 -3.50
C SER A 263 17.95 1.44 -4.44
N GLY A 264 19.09 1.95 -3.95
CA GLY A 264 20.03 2.76 -4.76
C GLY A 264 19.50 4.15 -5.12
N ILE A 265 18.46 4.61 -4.43
CA ILE A 265 17.78 5.86 -4.74
C ILE A 265 18.52 7.04 -4.12
N SER A 266 18.88 8.03 -4.93
CA SER A 266 19.34 9.35 -4.46
C SER A 266 18.22 10.38 -4.52
N GLY A 267 18.21 11.34 -3.58
CA GLY A 267 17.22 12.43 -3.58
C GLY A 267 17.30 13.31 -4.84
N LEU A 268 18.49 13.50 -5.41
CA LEU A 268 18.66 14.18 -6.70
C LEU A 268 18.05 13.38 -7.85
N GLY A 269 18.25 12.06 -7.87
CA GLY A 269 17.65 11.20 -8.89
C GLY A 269 16.12 11.12 -8.78
N LEU A 270 15.56 11.20 -7.56
CA LEU A 270 14.11 11.30 -7.36
C LEU A 270 13.55 12.62 -7.87
N ILE A 271 14.14 13.74 -7.47
CA ILE A 271 13.59 15.05 -7.84
C ILE A 271 13.72 15.33 -9.32
N THR A 272 14.66 14.71 -10.02
CA THR A 272 14.83 14.83 -11.47
C THR A 272 14.03 13.79 -12.28
N GLY A 273 13.41 12.81 -11.62
CA GLY A 273 12.73 11.69 -12.28
C GLY A 273 13.65 10.55 -12.72
N TYR A 274 14.96 10.80 -12.84
CA TYR A 274 15.95 9.83 -13.32
C TYR A 274 15.91 8.48 -12.58
N SER A 275 15.83 8.48 -11.24
CA SER A 275 15.76 7.25 -10.46
C SER A 275 14.49 6.46 -10.76
N VAL A 276 13.37 7.16 -10.91
CA VAL A 276 12.08 6.53 -11.22
C VAL A 276 12.12 5.89 -12.59
N ASP A 277 12.56 6.63 -13.61
CA ASP A 277 12.60 6.14 -14.99
C ASP A 277 13.54 4.94 -15.12
N THR A 278 14.70 4.98 -14.45
CA THR A 278 15.65 3.86 -14.41
C THR A 278 15.05 2.62 -13.75
N MET A 279 14.43 2.76 -12.57
CA MET A 279 13.81 1.63 -11.88
C MET A 279 12.63 1.06 -12.66
N SER A 280 11.78 1.92 -13.24
CA SER A 280 10.66 1.50 -14.08
C SER A 280 11.15 0.70 -15.28
N HIS A 281 12.21 1.16 -15.96
CA HIS A 281 12.82 0.42 -17.07
C HIS A 281 13.35 -0.97 -16.63
N ILE A 282 14.00 -1.06 -15.47
CA ILE A 282 14.50 -2.34 -14.92
C ILE A 282 13.35 -3.33 -14.64
N VAL A 283 12.22 -2.84 -14.12
CA VAL A 283 11.09 -3.68 -13.66
C VAL A 283 10.14 -4.07 -14.79
N ILE A 284 9.86 -3.14 -15.70
CA ILE A 284 8.98 -3.37 -16.87
C ILE A 284 9.73 -4.19 -17.92
N GLY A 285 11.00 -3.84 -18.20
CA GLY A 285 11.74 -4.38 -19.34
C GLY A 285 11.30 -3.72 -20.66
N GLU A 286 11.47 -4.44 -21.77
CA GLU A 286 11.11 -3.97 -23.12
C GLU A 286 9.63 -4.21 -23.48
N ASP A 287 8.88 -4.95 -22.67
CA ASP A 287 7.47 -5.26 -22.91
C ASP A 287 6.56 -4.10 -22.45
N GLU A 288 6.09 -3.29 -23.41
CA GLU A 288 5.30 -2.07 -23.16
C GLU A 288 3.90 -2.32 -22.53
N GLU A 289 3.35 -3.54 -22.60
CA GLU A 289 2.01 -3.86 -22.06
C GLU A 289 1.96 -3.80 -20.51
N ASP A 290 3.08 -4.03 -19.83
CA ASP A 290 3.20 -3.94 -18.36
C ASP A 290 3.26 -2.49 -17.84
N CYS A 291 3.46 -1.51 -18.73
CA CYS A 291 3.70 -0.11 -18.37
C CYS A 291 2.49 0.57 -17.71
N SER A 292 1.26 0.18 -18.07
CA SER A 292 0.03 0.78 -17.51
C SER A 292 -0.22 0.45 -16.03
N SER A 293 0.50 -0.53 -15.47
CA SER A 293 0.37 -0.91 -14.05
C SER A 293 1.10 0.04 -13.10
N PHE A 294 2.06 0.82 -13.60
CA PHE A 294 2.86 1.75 -12.79
C PHE A 294 2.21 3.14 -12.73
N SER A 295 1.60 3.40 -11.58
CA SER A 295 0.73 4.55 -11.31
C SER A 295 1.47 5.90 -11.29
N SER A 296 0.73 6.98 -11.59
CA SER A 296 1.12 8.38 -11.35
C SER A 296 1.62 8.67 -9.91
N HIS A 297 1.28 7.78 -8.97
CA HIS A 297 1.69 7.85 -7.57
C HIS A 297 3.19 7.66 -7.38
N ILE A 298 3.91 7.00 -8.30
CA ILE A 298 5.36 6.83 -8.20
C ILE A 298 6.06 8.19 -8.31
N TYR A 299 5.73 8.97 -9.33
CA TYR A 299 6.30 10.29 -9.55
C TYR A 299 5.89 11.29 -8.46
N LEU A 300 4.66 11.17 -7.94
CA LEU A 300 4.20 11.90 -6.75
C LEU A 300 5.04 11.54 -5.53
N GLY A 301 5.23 10.25 -5.24
CA GLY A 301 6.04 9.76 -4.12
C GLY A 301 7.52 10.14 -4.21
N ALA A 302 8.09 10.13 -5.41
CA ALA A 302 9.45 10.59 -5.66
C ALA A 302 9.60 12.07 -5.30
N SER A 303 8.68 12.91 -5.76
CA SER A 303 8.66 14.34 -5.45
C SER A 303 8.43 14.57 -3.95
N LEU A 304 7.48 13.84 -3.35
CA LEU A 304 7.17 13.93 -1.93
C LEU A 304 8.32 13.49 -1.04
N SER A 305 9.14 12.52 -1.44
CA SER A 305 10.33 12.11 -0.67
C SER A 305 11.27 13.30 -0.40
N VAL A 306 11.43 14.17 -1.39
CA VAL A 306 12.30 15.35 -1.31
C VAL A 306 11.63 16.45 -0.49
N VAL A 307 10.30 16.59 -0.60
CA VAL A 307 9.51 17.53 0.22
C VAL A 307 9.47 17.09 1.69
N TRP A 308 9.35 15.80 1.97
CA TRP A 308 9.48 15.22 3.32
C TRP A 308 10.86 15.52 3.91
N ALA A 309 11.93 15.30 3.13
CA ALA A 309 13.29 15.63 3.55
C ALA A 309 13.49 17.13 3.81
N GLN A 310 12.76 18.01 3.12
CA GLN A 310 12.76 19.44 3.42
C GLN A 310 12.00 19.78 4.69
N LYS A 311 10.89 19.08 4.93
CA LYS A 311 9.98 19.33 6.04
C LYS A 311 10.53 18.79 7.37
N HIS A 312 11.18 17.63 7.33
CA HIS A 312 11.63 16.88 8.49
C HIS A 312 13.07 16.39 8.30
N ASP A 313 13.99 16.87 9.14
CA ASP A 313 15.39 16.47 9.11
C ASP A 313 15.57 14.97 9.42
N GLU A 314 14.70 14.39 10.26
CA GLU A 314 14.75 12.95 10.56
C GLU A 314 14.49 12.11 9.30
N PHE A 315 13.63 12.59 8.39
CA PHE A 315 13.37 11.93 7.12
C PHE A 315 14.61 12.00 6.23
N ALA A 316 15.23 13.17 6.11
CA ALA A 316 16.46 13.34 5.32
C ALA A 316 17.58 12.42 5.82
N GLN A 317 17.73 12.29 7.13
CA GLN A 317 18.70 11.38 7.76
C GLN A 317 18.38 9.91 7.47
N ALA A 318 17.11 9.49 7.62
CA ALA A 318 16.69 8.11 7.34
C ALA A 318 16.90 7.75 5.86
N ALA A 319 16.55 8.66 4.94
CA ALA A 319 16.76 8.49 3.50
C ALA A 319 18.21 8.72 3.05
N LYS A 320 19.11 9.12 3.95
CA LYS A 320 20.51 9.50 3.65
C LYS A 320 20.61 10.55 2.53
N PHE A 321 19.69 11.50 2.50
CA PHE A 321 19.70 12.59 1.53
C PHE A 321 20.55 13.75 2.04
N ASP A 322 21.56 14.13 1.26
CA ASP A 322 22.21 15.42 1.43
C ASP A 322 21.38 16.51 0.75
N PHE A 323 20.44 17.06 1.52
CA PHE A 323 19.52 18.07 1.00
C PHE A 323 20.23 19.37 0.61
N GLY A 324 21.36 19.70 1.25
CA GLY A 324 22.21 20.84 0.88
C GLY A 324 22.83 20.64 -0.49
N ALA A 325 23.45 19.48 -0.74
CA ALA A 325 24.04 19.15 -2.02
C ALA A 325 23.00 19.10 -3.16
N ILE A 326 21.80 18.55 -2.92
CA ILE A 326 20.70 18.53 -3.90
C ILE A 326 20.35 19.96 -4.32
N LYS A 327 20.16 20.84 -3.33
CA LYS A 327 19.85 22.26 -3.53
C LYS A 327 20.91 22.98 -4.36
N THR A 328 22.19 22.81 -4.00
CA THR A 328 23.32 23.41 -4.72
C THR A 328 23.42 22.90 -6.15
N GLU A 329 23.23 21.60 -6.38
CA GLU A 329 23.30 21.01 -7.73
C GLU A 329 22.18 21.56 -8.63
N LEU A 330 20.94 21.64 -8.14
CA LEU A 330 19.82 22.21 -8.91
C LEU A 330 20.00 23.71 -9.21
N GLN A 331 20.65 24.45 -8.32
CA GLN A 331 21.00 25.86 -8.57
C GLN A 331 22.14 26.02 -9.58
N ASN A 332 22.99 25.03 -9.77
CA ASN A 332 24.14 25.11 -10.68
C ASN A 332 23.91 24.41 -12.04
N ASN A 333 22.89 23.56 -12.14
CA ASN A 333 22.60 22.77 -13.33
C ASN A 333 21.19 23.08 -13.90
N PRO A 334 21.10 23.87 -14.99
CA PRO A 334 19.82 24.25 -15.60
C PRO A 334 18.96 23.06 -16.03
N THR A 335 19.56 22.03 -16.63
CA THR A 335 18.83 20.85 -17.12
C THR A 335 18.18 20.08 -15.97
N LYS A 336 18.95 19.79 -14.91
CA LYS A 336 18.42 19.12 -13.71
C LYS A 336 17.36 19.98 -13.01
N ARG A 337 17.51 21.31 -13.06
CA ARG A 337 16.49 22.24 -12.54
C ARG A 337 15.18 22.11 -13.31
N TRP A 338 15.20 22.09 -14.65
CA TRP A 338 13.98 21.94 -15.45
C TRP A 338 13.28 20.60 -15.19
N GLN A 339 14.05 19.52 -15.10
CA GLN A 339 13.55 18.20 -14.70
C GLN A 339 12.88 18.26 -13.32
N ALA A 340 13.54 18.90 -12.34
CA ALA A 340 12.98 19.09 -11.01
C ALA A 340 11.66 19.87 -11.01
N VAL A 341 11.60 21.00 -11.72
CA VAL A 341 10.36 21.76 -11.88
C VAL A 341 9.26 20.90 -12.51
N GLY A 342 9.61 20.09 -13.51
CA GLY A 342 8.70 19.15 -14.16
C GLY A 342 8.13 18.10 -13.19
N MET A 343 8.95 17.56 -12.30
CA MET A 343 8.54 16.57 -11.29
C MET A 343 7.59 17.17 -10.24
N LEU A 344 7.85 18.39 -9.78
CA LEU A 344 7.03 19.04 -8.75
C LEU A 344 5.57 19.25 -9.18
N LYS A 345 5.23 19.17 -10.48
CA LYS A 345 3.85 19.22 -10.97
C LYS A 345 2.97 18.16 -10.31
N HIS A 346 3.53 16.98 -10.02
CA HIS A 346 2.77 15.88 -9.42
C HIS A 346 2.27 16.26 -8.03
N VAL A 347 3.08 16.98 -7.25
CA VAL A 347 2.70 17.50 -5.92
C VAL A 347 1.66 18.61 -6.03
N PHE A 348 1.88 19.56 -6.94
CA PHE A 348 0.96 20.69 -7.10
C PHE A 348 -0.41 20.28 -7.63
N ALA A 349 -0.46 19.32 -8.57
CA ALA A 349 -1.68 18.83 -9.18
C ALA A 349 -2.46 17.84 -8.29
N SER A 350 -1.83 17.29 -7.25
CA SER A 350 -2.51 16.38 -6.32
C SER A 350 -3.58 17.13 -5.51
N ILE A 351 -4.83 16.69 -5.60
CA ILE A 351 -5.97 17.33 -4.93
C ILE A 351 -5.99 16.96 -3.44
N ASP A 352 -5.79 15.68 -3.15
CA ASP A 352 -5.96 15.10 -1.81
C ASP A 352 -4.80 15.45 -0.86
N LEU A 353 -3.69 15.93 -1.41
CA LEU A 353 -2.51 16.26 -0.63
C LEU A 353 -2.72 17.49 0.26
N PRO A 354 -2.34 17.44 1.55
CA PRO A 354 -2.40 18.58 2.45
C PRO A 354 -1.65 19.82 1.90
N TRP A 355 -2.24 21.00 2.09
CA TRP A 355 -1.68 22.29 1.67
C TRP A 355 -0.28 22.54 2.23
N GLU A 356 0.06 21.95 3.37
CA GLU A 356 1.38 22.05 3.97
C GLU A 356 2.47 21.50 3.03
N PHE A 357 2.28 20.32 2.43
CA PHE A 357 3.23 19.80 1.45
C PHE A 357 3.37 20.74 0.25
N LYS A 358 2.24 21.30 -0.24
CA LYS A 358 2.27 22.27 -1.33
C LYS A 358 3.08 23.53 -0.96
N ARG A 359 3.00 23.99 0.30
CA ARG A 359 3.81 25.10 0.81
C ARG A 359 5.30 24.79 0.76
N TYR A 360 5.74 23.69 1.36
CA TYR A 360 7.15 23.28 1.32
C TYR A 360 7.67 23.08 -0.11
N THR A 361 6.81 22.59 -1.01
CA THR A 361 7.11 22.42 -2.43
C THR A 361 7.29 23.76 -3.16
N VAL A 362 6.46 24.76 -2.85
CA VAL A 362 6.62 26.13 -3.37
C VAL A 362 7.90 26.77 -2.84
N ASP A 363 8.21 26.60 -1.56
CA ASP A 363 9.43 27.14 -0.96
C ASP A 363 10.69 26.48 -1.55
N PHE A 364 10.63 25.16 -1.82
CA PHE A 364 11.68 24.45 -2.56
C PHE A 364 11.90 25.05 -3.94
N LEU A 365 10.80 25.26 -4.67
CA LEU A 365 10.83 25.81 -6.02
C LEU A 365 11.43 27.22 -6.05
N LEU A 366 11.05 28.07 -5.10
CA LEU A 366 11.62 29.41 -4.96
C LEU A 366 13.14 29.38 -4.71
N TYR A 367 13.60 28.40 -3.92
CA TYR A 367 15.01 28.21 -3.63
C TYR A 367 15.82 27.75 -4.84
N ILE A 368 15.36 26.71 -5.56
CA ILE A 368 16.14 26.19 -6.71
C ILE A 368 16.14 27.17 -7.89
N THR A 369 15.20 28.11 -7.91
CA THR A 369 15.09 29.16 -8.94
C THR A 369 15.74 30.49 -8.54
N SER A 370 16.30 30.62 -7.34
CA SER A 370 16.98 31.86 -6.89
C SER A 370 18.46 31.95 -7.31
N GLY A 371 19.02 30.90 -7.93
CA GLY A 371 20.40 30.89 -8.41
C GLY A 371 20.60 31.78 -9.65
N ASP A 372 21.82 32.27 -9.85
CA ASP A 372 22.18 33.24 -10.89
C ASP A 372 21.87 32.70 -12.31
N ILE A 373 20.81 33.23 -12.94
CA ILE A 373 20.31 32.78 -14.26
C ILE A 373 21.21 33.31 -15.40
N SER A 374 22.15 34.19 -15.07
CA SER A 374 22.76 35.16 -15.99
C SER A 374 23.89 34.61 -16.88
N ASN A 375 24.67 33.59 -16.48
CA ASN A 375 26.00 33.39 -17.10
C ASN A 375 26.34 31.99 -17.64
N LYS A 376 25.41 31.03 -17.68
CA LYS A 376 25.71 29.64 -18.13
C LYS A 376 24.64 28.98 -19.00
N LEU A 377 23.76 29.74 -19.64
CA LEU A 377 22.97 29.18 -20.76
C LEU A 377 23.89 29.10 -21.99
N GLY A 378 24.71 28.05 -22.05
CA GLY A 378 25.03 27.48 -23.37
C GLY A 378 23.73 27.06 -24.06
N HIS A 379 23.78 26.81 -25.37
CA HIS A 379 22.66 26.34 -26.21
C HIS A 379 22.04 25.02 -25.72
N ASN A 380 21.41 25.03 -24.54
CA ASN A 380 20.69 23.90 -23.99
C ASN A 380 19.25 24.01 -24.45
N ASP A 381 18.89 23.14 -25.40
CA ASP A 381 17.52 23.01 -25.88
C ASP A 381 16.62 22.48 -24.75
N CYS A 382 15.64 23.28 -24.35
CA CYS A 382 14.66 22.94 -23.32
C CYS A 382 13.39 22.29 -23.92
N SER A 383 13.33 22.11 -25.25
CA SER A 383 12.17 21.59 -25.99
C SER A 383 11.58 20.31 -25.38
N LEU A 384 12.45 19.38 -24.97
CA LEU A 384 12.09 18.11 -24.35
C LEU A 384 11.30 18.25 -23.03
N TYR A 385 11.45 19.37 -22.32
CA TYR A 385 10.81 19.59 -21.02
C TYR A 385 9.60 20.51 -21.08
N MET A 386 9.32 21.12 -22.23
CA MET A 386 8.31 22.19 -22.39
C MET A 386 6.92 21.77 -21.92
N THR A 387 6.45 20.59 -22.31
CA THR A 387 5.14 20.07 -21.90
C THR A 387 5.06 19.91 -20.39
N SER A 388 6.11 19.35 -19.77
CA SER A 388 6.14 19.15 -18.32
C SER A 388 6.19 20.47 -17.55
N LEU A 389 7.00 21.43 -18.03
CA LEU A 389 7.10 22.77 -17.44
C LEU A 389 5.77 23.53 -17.54
N PHE A 390 5.07 23.43 -18.66
CA PHE A 390 3.75 24.02 -18.84
C PHE A 390 2.73 23.42 -17.87
N SER A 391 2.72 22.09 -17.70
CA SER A 391 1.90 21.43 -16.68
C SER A 391 2.23 21.91 -15.26
N SER A 392 3.50 22.11 -14.92
CA SER A 392 3.90 22.67 -13.62
C SER A 392 3.35 24.09 -13.42
N LEU A 393 3.39 24.95 -14.45
CA LEU A 393 2.83 26.31 -14.40
C LEU A 393 1.30 26.30 -14.22
N GLN A 394 0.60 25.40 -14.91
CA GLN A 394 -0.84 25.21 -14.72
C GLN A 394 -1.15 24.76 -13.29
N ALA A 395 -0.41 23.78 -12.77
CA ALA A 395 -0.60 23.29 -11.40
C ALA A 395 -0.31 24.36 -10.33
N LEU A 396 0.71 25.20 -10.53
CA LEU A 396 0.96 26.38 -9.67
C LEU A 396 -0.19 27.39 -9.73
N THR A 397 -0.78 27.60 -10.90
CA THR A 397 -1.94 28.48 -11.06
C THR A 397 -3.13 27.99 -10.23
N MET A 398 -3.34 26.68 -10.14
CA MET A 398 -4.35 26.11 -9.26
C MET A 398 -4.10 26.46 -7.78
N ILE A 399 -2.84 26.44 -7.32
CA ILE A 399 -2.51 26.85 -5.95
C ILE A 399 -2.82 28.33 -5.73
N ILE A 400 -2.49 29.20 -6.68
CA ILE A 400 -2.76 30.64 -6.59
C ILE A 400 -4.27 30.91 -6.48
N ILE A 401 -5.09 30.15 -7.20
CA ILE A 401 -6.54 30.34 -7.23
C ILE A 401 -7.21 29.76 -5.97
N TYR A 402 -6.86 28.53 -5.59
CA TYR A 402 -7.63 27.74 -4.63
C TYR A 402 -7.06 27.71 -3.20
N ALA A 403 -5.80 28.08 -2.98
CA ALA A 403 -5.25 28.10 -1.62
C ALA A 403 -5.90 29.20 -0.78
N SER A 404 -6.39 28.84 0.42
CA SER A 404 -6.95 29.81 1.38
C SER A 404 -5.88 30.74 1.97
N ASP A 405 -4.67 30.21 2.15
CA ASP A 405 -3.50 30.93 2.70
C ASP A 405 -2.96 31.98 1.70
N THR A 406 -2.99 33.25 2.12
CA THR A 406 -2.49 34.39 1.33
C THR A 406 -0.98 34.36 1.11
N VAL A 407 -0.21 33.87 2.08
CA VAL A 407 1.25 33.75 1.98
C VAL A 407 1.61 32.69 0.95
N LEU A 408 0.95 31.53 1.01
CA LEU A 408 1.12 30.47 0.02
C LEU A 408 0.80 30.96 -1.39
N ARG A 409 -0.32 31.66 -1.58
CA ARG A 409 -0.69 32.23 -2.89
C ARG A 409 0.36 33.22 -3.42
N LYS A 410 0.87 34.10 -2.55
CA LYS A 410 1.91 35.07 -2.92
C LYS A 410 3.21 34.38 -3.33
N ASN A 411 3.65 33.39 -2.55
CA ASN A 411 4.86 32.63 -2.85
C ASN A 411 4.70 31.80 -4.12
N ALA A 412 3.53 31.19 -4.34
CA ALA A 412 3.23 30.46 -5.57
C ALA A 412 3.25 31.38 -6.80
N PHE A 413 2.72 32.60 -6.68
CA PHE A 413 2.79 33.61 -7.75
C PHE A 413 4.23 34.04 -8.05
N GLU A 414 5.05 34.24 -7.02
CA GLU A 414 6.48 34.52 -7.19
C GLU A 414 7.20 33.35 -7.88
N ALA A 415 6.92 32.11 -7.47
CA ALA A 415 7.49 30.92 -8.08
C ALA A 415 7.09 30.79 -9.56
N LEU A 416 5.82 31.04 -9.89
CA LEU A 416 5.30 31.06 -11.26
C LEU A 416 6.09 32.04 -12.14
N LYS A 417 6.35 33.27 -11.64
CA LYS A 417 7.16 34.26 -12.38
C LYS A 417 8.56 33.73 -12.66
N ARG A 418 9.24 33.17 -11.65
CA ARG A 418 10.62 32.66 -11.80
C ARG A 418 10.71 31.48 -12.76
N VAL A 419 9.77 30.54 -12.69
CA VAL A 419 9.70 29.41 -13.63
C VAL A 419 9.43 29.91 -15.05
N ARG A 420 8.58 30.92 -15.22
CA ARG A 420 8.36 31.56 -16.52
C ARG A 420 9.62 32.27 -17.04
N PHE A 421 10.45 32.85 -16.18
CA PHE A 421 11.74 33.43 -16.62
C PHE A 421 12.76 32.36 -17.05
N LEU A 422 12.73 31.16 -16.48
CA LEU A 422 13.53 30.02 -16.99
C LEU A 422 13.17 29.63 -18.43
N TYR A 423 11.96 29.97 -18.90
CA TYR A 423 11.44 29.68 -20.23
C TYR A 423 11.82 30.75 -21.27
N ILE A 424 11.86 32.03 -20.87
CA ILE A 424 11.99 33.16 -21.81
C ILE A 424 13.45 33.41 -22.25
N ILE A 425 14.43 32.83 -21.56
CA ILE A 425 15.88 33.03 -21.85
C ILE A 425 16.44 31.92 -22.77
N VAL A 426 15.60 31.18 -23.50
CA VAL A 426 16.04 30.31 -24.60
C VAL A 426 15.67 31.00 -25.92
N PRO A 427 16.60 31.73 -26.58
CA PRO A 427 16.36 32.30 -27.90
C PRO A 427 16.28 31.25 -29.00
#